data_AF-A0A6J2Y4E7-F1
#
_entry.id   AF-A0A6J2Y4E7-F1
#
_cell.length_a   1.000
_cell.length_b   1.000
_cell.length_c   1.000
_cell.angle_alpha   90.00
_cell.angle_beta   90.00
_cell.angle_gamma   90.00
#
_symmetry.space_group_name_H-M   'P 1'
#
loop_
_entity.id
_entity.type
_entity.pdbx_description
1 polymer ?
#
loop_
_entity_poly.entity_id
_entity_poly.type
_entity_poly.pdbx_seq_one_letter_code
_entity_poly.pdbx_strand_id
1 'polypeptide(L)'
;MELSKNIPPNVINNSEDINEEFNNFMQKVNEVNRIVKNLASKDKDVQKRADEEARRYLGEDKEILHEHFDEENVSLTVSSSKTLVNRKALEDDKNRNPDEMSKEAFMDEMSRDADRRYKEKQIRREKMETLKKQATLAFRRGEYEKALVLYNKAIDQIKDSVTLYNNRALTYIKLGFLDKAKHDLTEWALRINGDCLKSWLLLAKVNFLDKKTKEYENSVFEAKTKTLTK
;
A
#
# COMPACT_ATOMS: atom_id res chain seq x y z
N MET A 1 43.54 27.53 0.41
CA MET A 1 42.73 28.15 -0.66
C MET A 1 42.24 27.02 -1.55
N GLU A 2 40.97 26.69 -1.70
CA GLU A 2 39.69 27.18 -1.18
C GLU A 2 38.69 26.02 -1.40
N LEU A 3 37.78 25.85 -0.45
CA LEU A 3 36.67 24.91 -0.48
C LEU A 3 35.60 25.37 -1.49
N SER A 4 35.37 24.60 -2.56
CA SER A 4 34.17 24.74 -3.39
C SER A 4 33.15 23.68 -3.03
N LYS A 5 32.09 24.14 -2.35
CA LYS A 5 30.88 23.38 -2.00
C LYS A 5 30.05 23.16 -3.27
N ASN A 6 29.89 21.92 -3.71
CA ASN A 6 28.84 21.55 -4.65
C ASN A 6 27.80 20.69 -3.94
N ILE A 7 26.79 21.37 -3.38
CA ILE A 7 25.55 20.78 -2.86
C ILE A 7 24.53 20.87 -4.01
N PRO A 8 23.90 19.77 -4.46
CA PRO A 8 22.81 19.87 -5.42
C PRO A 8 21.58 20.54 -4.78
N PRO A 9 20.95 21.54 -5.44
CA PRO A 9 19.74 22.16 -4.95
C PRO A 9 18.55 21.30 -5.38
N ASN A 10 18.05 20.46 -4.49
CA ASN A 10 16.60 20.21 -4.43
C ASN A 10 16.25 19.55 -3.10
N VAL A 11 16.26 20.37 -2.07
CA VAL A 11 15.61 20.08 -0.79
C VAL A 11 14.43 21.04 -0.73
N ILE A 12 13.23 20.46 -0.59
CA ILE A 12 11.93 21.07 -0.26
C ILE A 12 11.05 21.43 -1.46
N ASN A 13 10.03 20.59 -1.71
CA ASN A 13 8.63 21.04 -1.71
C ASN A 13 7.67 19.95 -1.18
N ASN A 14 8.05 19.33 -0.06
CA ASN A 14 7.14 18.46 0.72
C ASN A 14 6.02 19.26 1.43
N SER A 15 6.13 20.59 1.51
CA SER A 15 5.07 21.45 2.05
C SER A 15 3.97 21.72 1.02
N GLU A 16 4.31 21.84 -0.26
CA GLU A 16 3.32 22.09 -1.33
C GLU A 16 2.42 20.87 -1.58
N ASP A 17 2.97 19.66 -1.50
CA ASP A 17 2.23 18.41 -1.74
C ASP A 17 1.29 18.06 -0.56
N ILE A 18 1.72 18.32 0.69
CA ILE A 18 0.83 18.28 1.87
C ILE A 18 -0.24 19.36 1.78
N ASN A 19 0.13 20.55 1.29
CA ASN A 19 -0.84 21.63 1.06
C ASN A 19 -1.84 21.24 -0.03
N GLU A 20 -1.44 20.55 -1.10
CA GLU A 20 -2.34 20.13 -2.17
C GLU A 20 -3.32 19.03 -1.70
N GLU A 21 -2.85 18.01 -0.99
CA GLU A 21 -3.73 16.98 -0.42
C GLU A 21 -4.71 17.58 0.61
N PHE A 22 -4.22 18.50 1.45
CA PHE A 22 -5.06 19.23 2.41
C PHE A 22 -6.04 20.19 1.73
N ASN A 23 -5.62 20.89 0.67
CA ASN A 23 -6.48 21.79 -0.12
C ASN A 23 -7.58 20.99 -0.83
N ASN A 24 -7.24 19.84 -1.40
CA ASN A 24 -8.20 18.92 -2.01
C ASN A 24 -9.19 18.37 -0.97
N PHE A 25 -8.70 18.06 0.24
CA PHE A 25 -9.58 17.67 1.35
C PHE A 25 -10.52 18.80 1.76
N MET A 26 -10.01 20.02 1.94
CA MET A 26 -10.82 21.19 2.29
C MET A 26 -11.84 21.55 1.20
N GLN A 27 -11.50 21.38 -0.08
CA GLN A 27 -12.45 21.55 -1.18
C GLN A 27 -13.62 20.56 -1.08
N LYS A 28 -13.34 19.26 -0.82
CA LYS A 28 -14.38 18.24 -0.64
C LYS A 28 -15.25 18.52 0.58
N VAL A 29 -14.66 18.92 1.71
CA VAL A 29 -15.41 19.29 2.92
C VAL A 29 -16.33 20.48 2.66
N ASN A 30 -15.85 21.50 1.93
CA ASN A 30 -16.66 22.66 1.55
C ASN A 30 -17.80 22.28 0.60
N GLU A 31 -17.56 21.38 -0.35
CA GLU A 31 -18.56 20.86 -1.27
C GLU A 31 -19.67 20.10 -0.53
N VAL A 32 -19.30 19.18 0.38
CA VAL A 32 -20.27 18.45 1.22
C VAL A 32 -21.08 19.40 2.09
N ASN A 33 -20.43 20.37 2.74
CA ASN A 33 -21.13 21.36 3.57
C ASN A 33 -22.13 22.20 2.74
N ARG A 34 -21.79 22.53 1.49
CA ARG A 34 -22.70 23.22 0.57
C ARG A 34 -23.92 22.37 0.24
N ILE A 35 -23.72 21.10 -0.10
CA ILE A 35 -24.79 20.15 -0.42
C ILE A 35 -25.73 19.99 0.78
N VAL A 36 -25.20 19.73 1.97
CA VAL A 36 -25.98 19.58 3.21
C VAL A 36 -26.76 20.84 3.55
N LYS A 37 -26.15 22.03 3.40
CA LYS A 37 -26.84 23.31 3.63
C LYS A 37 -27.99 23.53 2.64
N ASN A 38 -27.82 23.16 1.38
CA ASN A 38 -28.84 23.32 0.34
C ASN A 38 -29.98 22.28 0.51
N LEU A 39 -29.69 21.07 0.98
CA LEU A 39 -30.69 20.06 1.37
C LEU A 39 -31.59 20.53 2.53
N ALA A 40 -31.03 21.34 3.44
CA ALA A 40 -31.76 21.93 4.56
C ALA A 40 -32.49 23.23 4.21
N SER A 41 -32.46 23.68 2.95
CA SER A 41 -33.16 24.88 2.50
C SER A 41 -34.68 24.70 2.52
N LYS A 42 -35.42 25.78 2.80
CA LYS A 42 -36.89 25.79 2.75
C LYS A 42 -37.45 25.87 1.31
N ASP A 43 -36.59 26.18 0.36
CA ASP A 43 -36.92 26.25 -1.06
C ASP A 43 -36.84 24.84 -1.70
N LYS A 44 -37.98 24.37 -2.22
CA LYS A 44 -38.13 23.04 -2.81
C LYS A 44 -37.24 22.84 -4.05
N ASP A 45 -36.98 23.88 -4.84
CA ASP A 45 -36.18 23.76 -6.07
C ASP A 45 -34.68 23.75 -5.80
N VAL A 46 -34.26 24.37 -4.70
CA VAL A 46 -32.87 24.27 -4.19
C VAL A 46 -32.65 22.91 -3.53
N GLN A 47 -33.65 22.43 -2.78
CA GLN A 47 -33.59 21.12 -2.14
C GLN A 47 -33.50 19.97 -3.15
N LYS A 48 -34.29 20.00 -4.23
CA LYS A 48 -34.24 18.99 -5.30
C LYS A 48 -32.88 18.95 -6.01
N ARG A 49 -32.33 20.11 -6.37
CA ARG A 49 -31.00 20.19 -7.01
C ARG A 49 -29.88 19.71 -6.08
N ALA A 50 -30.01 19.98 -4.79
CA ALA A 50 -29.06 19.48 -3.78
C ALA A 50 -29.17 17.96 -3.58
N ASP A 51 -30.37 17.38 -3.70
CA ASP A 51 -30.58 15.93 -3.68
C ASP A 51 -29.89 15.26 -4.88
N GLU A 52 -30.08 15.78 -6.09
CA GLU A 52 -29.38 15.29 -7.30
C GLU A 52 -27.85 15.45 -7.21
N GLU A 53 -27.36 16.55 -6.60
CA GLU A 53 -25.93 16.76 -6.35
C GLU A 53 -25.38 15.78 -5.31
N ALA A 54 -26.13 15.49 -4.25
CA ALA A 54 -25.77 14.49 -3.23
C ALA A 54 -25.69 13.08 -3.81
N ARG A 55 -26.66 12.68 -4.64
CA ARG A 55 -26.67 11.34 -5.30
C ARG A 55 -25.49 11.16 -6.24
N ARG A 56 -25.14 12.19 -7.02
CA ARG A 56 -23.93 12.18 -7.86
C ARG A 56 -22.65 12.12 -7.03
N TYR A 57 -22.59 12.82 -5.90
CA TYR A 57 -21.45 12.81 -4.99
C TYR A 57 -21.28 11.45 -4.28
N LEU A 58 -22.38 10.75 -3.97
CA LEU A 58 -22.39 9.40 -3.40
C LEU A 58 -22.18 8.29 -4.45
N GLY A 59 -22.23 8.63 -5.73
CA GLY A 59 -21.99 7.70 -6.83
C GLY A 59 -23.14 6.72 -7.09
N GLU A 60 -24.37 7.08 -6.71
CA GLU A 60 -25.56 6.22 -6.91
C GLU A 60 -25.93 6.00 -8.39
N ASP A 61 -25.36 6.77 -9.32
CA ASP A 61 -25.47 6.54 -10.78
C ASP A 61 -24.44 5.54 -11.33
N LYS A 62 -23.61 4.93 -10.46
CA LYS A 62 -22.88 3.72 -10.79
C LYS A 62 -23.58 2.58 -10.09
N GLU A 63 -24.08 1.60 -10.84
CA GLU A 63 -24.52 0.32 -10.30
C GLU A 63 -23.47 -0.23 -9.32
N ILE A 64 -23.71 -0.02 -8.04
CA ILE A 64 -23.01 -0.71 -6.97
C ILE A 64 -23.67 -2.08 -6.92
N LEU A 65 -22.97 -3.09 -7.43
CA LEU A 65 -23.24 -4.49 -7.15
C LEU A 65 -23.12 -4.69 -5.61
N HIS A 66 -24.23 -4.51 -4.90
CA HIS A 66 -24.37 -5.02 -3.56
C HIS A 66 -24.80 -6.49 -3.68
N GLU A 67 -23.82 -7.39 -3.70
CA GLU A 67 -24.11 -8.80 -3.41
C GLU A 67 -24.61 -8.88 -1.97
N HIS A 68 -25.88 -9.24 -1.80
CA HIS A 68 -26.42 -9.71 -0.53
C HIS A 68 -25.72 -11.02 -0.18
N PHE A 69 -24.99 -11.04 0.93
CA PHE A 69 -24.44 -12.26 1.52
C PHE A 69 -25.53 -12.94 2.34
N ASP A 70 -26.13 -14.01 1.80
CA ASP A 70 -26.92 -14.96 2.58
C ASP A 70 -25.96 -15.95 3.27
N GLU A 71 -25.88 -15.87 4.61
CA GLU A 71 -24.95 -16.66 5.44
C GLU A 71 -25.27 -18.17 5.50
N GLU A 72 -26.43 -18.62 4.99
CA GLU A 72 -26.88 -20.01 5.17
C GLU A 72 -26.58 -20.98 3.99
N ASN A 73 -26.00 -20.52 2.88
CA ASN A 73 -25.67 -21.40 1.74
C ASN A 73 -24.25 -21.21 1.22
N VAL A 74 -23.25 -21.58 2.04
CA VAL A 74 -21.85 -21.62 1.59
C VAL A 74 -21.55 -22.96 0.92
N SER A 75 -21.71 -23.03 -0.41
CA SER A 75 -21.03 -24.06 -1.22
C SER A 75 -19.70 -23.51 -1.72
N LEU A 76 -18.58 -24.03 -1.21
CA LEU A 76 -17.24 -23.66 -1.70
C LEU A 76 -17.03 -24.23 -3.10
N THR A 77 -17.12 -23.38 -4.12
CA THR A 77 -16.60 -23.70 -5.45
C THR A 77 -15.24 -23.02 -5.64
N VAL A 78 -14.21 -23.83 -5.91
CA VAL A 78 -12.88 -23.32 -6.23
C VAL A 78 -12.94 -22.66 -7.60
N SER A 79 -13.06 -21.33 -7.63
CA SER A 79 -12.93 -20.53 -8.85
C SER A 79 -11.47 -20.48 -9.27
N SER A 80 -11.16 -21.05 -10.43
CA SER A 80 -9.83 -21.08 -11.05
C SER A 80 -9.43 -19.74 -11.69
N SER A 81 -10.28 -18.72 -11.65
CA SER A 81 -10.04 -17.44 -12.35
C SER A 81 -9.72 -16.32 -11.36
N LYS A 82 -8.45 -16.23 -10.95
CA LYS A 82 -7.91 -15.06 -10.19
C LYS A 82 -7.68 -13.82 -11.05
N THR A 83 -8.00 -13.88 -12.34
CA THR A 83 -7.84 -12.76 -13.27
C THR A 83 -9.10 -11.91 -13.20
N LEU A 84 -8.98 -10.67 -12.71
CA LEU A 84 -10.01 -9.64 -12.89
C LEU A 84 -10.05 -9.25 -14.37
N VAL A 85 -10.66 -10.10 -15.21
CA VAL A 85 -10.89 -9.77 -16.62
C VAL A 85 -11.87 -8.61 -16.64
N ASN A 86 -11.46 -7.48 -17.20
CA ASN A 86 -12.34 -6.34 -17.41
C ASN A 86 -13.46 -6.73 -18.39
N ARG A 87 -14.62 -7.17 -17.87
CA ARG A 87 -15.77 -7.57 -18.70
C ARG A 87 -16.30 -6.45 -19.60
N LYS A 88 -16.13 -5.18 -19.23
CA LYS A 88 -16.49 -4.03 -20.07
C LYS A 88 -15.67 -3.96 -21.36
N ALA A 89 -14.44 -4.46 -21.38
CA ALA A 89 -13.64 -4.53 -22.61
C ALA A 89 -14.23 -5.51 -23.65
N LEU A 90 -15.15 -6.39 -23.25
CA LEU A 90 -15.84 -7.35 -24.12
C LEU A 90 -17.23 -6.85 -24.54
N GLU A 91 -17.74 -5.77 -23.96
CA GLU A 91 -19.10 -5.27 -24.21
C GLU A 91 -19.20 -4.39 -25.46
N ASP A 92 -18.10 -3.71 -25.84
CA ASP A 92 -18.01 -2.92 -27.07
C ASP A 92 -17.96 -3.79 -28.36
N ASP A 93 -17.97 -5.12 -28.21
CA ASP A 93 -17.69 -6.08 -29.28
C ASP A 93 -18.95 -6.77 -29.86
N LYS A 94 -20.14 -6.15 -29.72
CA LYS A 94 -21.40 -6.73 -30.22
C LYS A 94 -21.52 -6.81 -31.75
N ASN A 95 -20.54 -6.29 -32.51
CA ASN A 95 -20.62 -6.14 -33.97
C ASN A 95 -19.36 -6.56 -34.74
N ARG A 96 -18.40 -7.29 -34.13
CA ARG A 96 -17.23 -7.83 -34.84
C ARG A 96 -17.36 -9.33 -35.05
N ASN A 97 -16.91 -9.80 -36.22
CA ASN A 97 -16.81 -11.22 -36.51
C ASN A 97 -15.97 -11.92 -35.41
N PRO A 98 -16.48 -12.96 -34.75
CA PRO A 98 -15.83 -13.60 -33.59
C PRO A 98 -14.46 -14.23 -33.86
N ASP A 99 -14.10 -14.48 -35.12
CA ASP A 99 -13.04 -15.44 -35.44
C ASP A 99 -11.61 -14.88 -35.55
N GLU A 100 -11.36 -13.59 -35.75
CA GLU A 100 -9.97 -13.12 -35.90
C GLU A 100 -9.77 -11.70 -35.38
N MET A 101 -9.51 -11.56 -34.07
CA MET A 101 -8.66 -10.45 -33.63
C MET A 101 -7.32 -10.61 -34.34
N SER A 102 -6.95 -9.67 -35.22
CA SER A 102 -5.63 -9.71 -35.88
C SER A 102 -4.56 -9.89 -34.81
N LYS A 103 -3.62 -10.81 -35.07
CA LYS A 103 -2.45 -11.03 -34.20
C LYS A 103 -1.78 -9.71 -33.81
N GLU A 104 -1.76 -8.74 -34.72
CA GLU A 104 -1.22 -7.41 -34.48
C GLU A 104 -2.04 -6.61 -33.46
N ALA A 105 -3.37 -6.63 -33.56
CA ALA A 105 -4.26 -5.96 -32.62
C ALA A 105 -4.19 -6.59 -31.21
N PHE A 106 -4.09 -7.92 -31.13
CA PHE A 106 -3.89 -8.62 -29.87
C PHE A 106 -2.53 -8.26 -29.21
N MET A 107 -1.45 -8.25 -30.00
CA MET A 107 -0.12 -7.91 -29.50
C MET A 107 -0.01 -6.45 -29.06
N ASP A 108 -0.66 -5.52 -29.76
CA ASP A 108 -0.74 -4.11 -29.39
C ASP A 108 -1.49 -3.91 -28.05
N GLU A 109 -2.64 -4.57 -27.86
CA GLU A 109 -3.38 -4.48 -26.59
C GLU A 109 -2.63 -5.13 -25.42
N MET A 110 -1.98 -6.28 -25.66
CA MET A 110 -1.12 -6.91 -24.65
C MET A 110 0.07 -6.01 -24.26
N SER A 111 0.66 -5.31 -25.22
CA SER A 111 1.73 -4.34 -24.96
C SER A 111 1.22 -3.19 -24.09
N ARG A 112 0.04 -2.64 -24.41
CA ARG A 112 -0.58 -1.55 -23.63
C ARG A 112 -0.91 -1.97 -22.21
N ASP A 113 -1.46 -3.17 -22.01
CA ASP A 113 -1.73 -3.72 -20.68
C ASP A 113 -0.42 -3.94 -19.89
N ALA A 114 0.63 -4.46 -20.54
CA ALA A 114 1.94 -4.60 -19.92
C ALA A 114 2.51 -3.25 -19.47
N ASP A 115 2.43 -2.21 -20.31
CA ASP A 115 2.87 -0.85 -19.98
C ASP A 115 2.07 -0.24 -18.84
N ARG A 116 0.75 -0.43 -18.83
CA ARG A 116 -0.13 0.03 -17.74
C ARG A 116 0.26 -0.62 -16.41
N ARG A 117 0.42 -1.95 -16.38
CA ARG A 117 0.84 -2.69 -15.18
C ARG A 117 2.24 -2.26 -14.71
N TYR A 118 3.15 -1.99 -15.63
CA TYR A 118 4.48 -1.47 -15.31
C TYR A 118 4.40 -0.11 -14.64
N LYS A 119 3.63 0.83 -15.21
CA LYS A 119 3.42 2.18 -14.63
C LYS A 119 2.77 2.10 -13.24
N GLU A 120 1.72 1.31 -13.08
CA GLU A 120 1.07 1.11 -11.78
C GLU A 120 2.04 0.55 -10.72
N LYS A 121 2.91 -0.38 -11.11
CA LYS A 121 3.96 -0.92 -10.23
C LYS A 121 4.94 0.17 -9.80
N GLN A 122 5.34 1.06 -10.70
CA GLN A 122 6.21 2.20 -10.34
C GLN A 122 5.51 3.14 -9.36
N ILE A 123 4.25 3.49 -9.60
CA ILE A 123 3.45 4.33 -8.70
C ILE A 123 3.35 3.71 -7.31
N ARG A 124 3.06 2.40 -7.21
CA ARG A 124 3.04 1.68 -5.92
C ARG A 124 4.41 1.71 -5.24
N ARG A 125 5.50 1.59 -6.00
CA ARG A 125 6.88 1.65 -5.49
C ARG A 125 7.23 3.03 -4.95
N GLU A 126 6.88 4.08 -5.67
CA GLU A 126 7.08 5.46 -5.21
C GLU A 126 6.31 5.74 -3.94
N LYS A 127 5.02 5.36 -3.90
CA LYS A 127 4.17 5.49 -2.70
C LYS A 127 4.71 4.68 -1.52
N MET A 128 5.23 3.49 -1.76
CA MET A 128 5.89 2.70 -0.70
C MET A 128 7.12 3.44 -0.16
N GLU A 129 7.96 4.00 -1.03
CA GLU A 129 9.18 4.69 -0.64
C GLU A 129 8.89 5.96 0.18
N THR A 130 7.86 6.74 -0.19
CA THR A 130 7.44 7.92 0.58
C THR A 130 6.96 7.52 1.98
N LEU A 131 6.09 6.51 2.09
CA LEU A 131 5.61 5.97 3.36
C LEU A 131 6.76 5.42 4.22
N LYS A 132 7.71 4.68 3.62
CA LYS A 132 8.89 4.17 4.31
C LYS A 132 9.75 5.29 4.91
N LYS A 133 9.95 6.38 4.15
CA LYS A 133 10.71 7.55 4.63
C LYS A 133 9.99 8.23 5.80
N GLN A 134 8.68 8.45 5.69
CA GLN A 134 7.85 9.00 6.77
C GLN A 134 7.88 8.12 8.02
N ALA A 135 7.73 6.80 7.87
CA ALA A 135 7.81 5.84 8.97
C ALA A 135 9.17 5.88 9.67
N THR A 136 10.25 5.97 8.90
CA THR A 136 11.61 6.07 9.43
C THR A 136 11.82 7.38 10.20
N LEU A 137 11.23 8.48 9.74
CA LEU A 137 11.28 9.76 10.44
C LEU A 137 10.49 9.71 11.76
N ALA A 138 9.27 9.16 11.74
CA ALA A 138 8.47 8.94 12.94
C ALA A 138 9.20 8.04 13.96
N PHE A 139 9.82 6.96 13.49
CA PHE A 139 10.62 6.07 14.33
C PHE A 139 11.79 6.80 15.01
N ARG A 140 12.50 7.67 14.26
CA ARG A 140 13.62 8.48 14.81
C ARG A 140 13.14 9.50 15.85
N ARG A 141 11.90 9.97 15.75
CA ARG A 141 11.26 10.87 16.73
C ARG A 141 10.72 10.15 17.97
N GLY A 142 10.77 8.81 17.99
CA GLY A 142 10.19 8.02 19.08
C GLY A 142 8.67 7.80 18.96
N GLU A 143 8.05 8.27 17.87
CA GLU A 143 6.62 8.06 17.57
C GLU A 143 6.41 6.63 17.02
N TYR A 144 6.61 5.60 17.85
CA TYR A 144 6.66 4.20 17.41
C TYR A 144 5.32 3.66 16.90
N GLU A 145 4.20 4.02 17.51
CA GLU A 145 2.86 3.63 17.09
C GLU A 145 2.54 4.18 15.70
N LYS A 146 2.90 5.44 15.46
CA LYS A 146 2.74 6.09 14.15
C LYS A 146 3.66 5.46 13.10
N ALA A 147 4.92 5.18 13.47
CA ALA A 147 5.85 4.48 12.59
C ALA A 147 5.30 3.11 12.18
N LEU A 148 4.69 2.37 13.11
CA LEU A 148 4.06 1.08 12.85
C LEU A 148 2.93 1.20 11.83
N VAL A 149 2.01 2.15 11.99
CA VAL A 149 0.92 2.39 11.03
C VAL A 149 1.46 2.73 9.65
N LEU A 150 2.49 3.57 9.56
CA LEU A 150 3.11 3.94 8.28
C LEU A 150 3.84 2.76 7.63
N TYR A 151 4.52 1.91 8.40
CA TYR A 151 5.13 0.69 7.87
C TYR A 151 4.09 -0.31 7.36
N ASN A 152 2.93 -0.45 8.03
CA ASN A 152 1.84 -1.28 7.52
C ASN A 152 1.33 -0.77 6.16
N LYS A 153 1.06 0.54 6.05
CA LYS A 153 0.65 1.16 4.78
C LYS A 153 1.69 0.97 3.68
N ALA A 154 2.98 1.02 4.01
CA ALA A 154 4.06 0.79 3.05
C ALA A 154 4.08 -0.67 2.54
N ILE A 155 3.86 -1.64 3.43
CA ILE A 155 3.79 -3.06 3.10
C ILE A 155 2.55 -3.37 2.24
N ASP A 156 1.43 -2.67 2.47
CA ASP A 156 0.23 -2.82 1.63
C ASP A 156 0.47 -2.41 0.18
N GLN A 157 1.42 -1.51 -0.08
CA GLN A 157 1.83 -1.16 -1.45
C GLN A 157 2.73 -2.22 -2.07
N ILE A 158 3.69 -2.76 -1.29
CA ILE A 158 4.68 -3.74 -1.74
C ILE A 158 4.98 -4.74 -0.62
N LYS A 159 4.65 -6.01 -0.86
CA LYS A 159 4.74 -7.10 0.14
C LYS A 159 6.07 -7.86 0.13
N ASP A 160 6.95 -7.62 -0.83
CA ASP A 160 8.20 -8.39 -1.04
C ASP A 160 9.46 -7.64 -0.56
N SER A 161 9.32 -6.65 0.33
CA SER A 161 10.45 -5.87 0.84
C SER A 161 10.93 -6.31 2.22
N VAL A 162 12.07 -7.00 2.26
CA VAL A 162 12.78 -7.40 3.50
C VAL A 162 13.03 -6.20 4.42
N THR A 163 13.33 -5.04 3.85
CA THR A 163 13.65 -3.82 4.62
C THR A 163 12.43 -3.32 5.39
N LEU A 164 11.22 -3.40 4.81
CA LEU A 164 10.00 -2.98 5.48
C LEU A 164 9.70 -3.86 6.69
N TYR A 165 9.77 -5.19 6.52
CA TYR A 165 9.56 -6.13 7.62
C TYR A 165 10.61 -5.98 8.73
N ASN A 166 11.89 -5.78 8.38
CA ASN A 166 12.93 -5.54 9.38
C ASN A 166 12.70 -4.24 10.18
N ASN A 167 12.25 -3.18 9.52
CA ASN A 167 11.99 -1.92 10.20
C ASN A 167 10.69 -1.99 11.03
N ARG A 168 9.67 -2.71 10.56
CA ARG A 168 8.45 -2.97 11.34
C ARG A 168 8.74 -3.85 12.55
N ALA A 169 9.50 -4.92 12.40
CA ALA A 169 9.97 -5.77 13.50
C ALA A 169 10.74 -4.96 14.55
N LEU A 170 11.65 -4.09 14.12
CA LEU A 170 12.36 -3.19 15.03
C LEU A 170 11.41 -2.25 15.78
N THR A 171 10.36 -1.77 15.11
CA THR A 171 9.31 -0.95 15.74
C THR A 171 8.50 -1.76 16.75
N TYR A 172 8.14 -3.01 16.45
CA TYR A 172 7.51 -3.92 17.41
C TYR A 172 8.38 -4.18 18.64
N ILE A 173 9.70 -4.37 18.47
CA ILE A 173 10.63 -4.51 19.60
C ILE A 173 10.59 -3.27 20.50
N LYS A 174 10.53 -2.07 19.92
CA LYS A 174 10.44 -0.81 20.68
C LYS A 174 9.12 -0.66 21.44
N LEU A 175 8.04 -1.21 20.91
CA LEU A 175 6.72 -1.27 21.54
C LEU A 175 6.57 -2.44 22.52
N GLY A 176 7.56 -3.34 22.64
CA GLY A 176 7.50 -4.52 23.49
C GLY A 176 6.74 -5.71 22.90
N PHE A 177 6.30 -5.64 21.65
CA PHE A 177 5.59 -6.73 20.95
C PHE A 177 6.57 -7.75 20.36
N LEU A 178 7.27 -8.50 21.22
CA LEU A 178 8.34 -9.42 20.82
C LEU A 178 7.85 -10.55 19.90
N ASP A 179 6.68 -11.13 20.15
CA ASP A 179 6.13 -12.21 19.30
C ASP A 179 5.85 -11.75 17.87
N LYS A 180 5.29 -10.54 17.72
CA LYS A 180 5.03 -9.94 16.39
C LYS A 180 6.34 -9.62 15.68
N ALA A 181 7.34 -9.12 16.41
CA ALA A 181 8.67 -8.90 15.85
C ALA A 181 9.30 -10.21 15.37
N LYS A 182 9.22 -11.29 16.16
CA LYS A 182 9.72 -12.61 15.77
C LYS A 182 9.03 -13.11 14.51
N HIS A 183 7.71 -13.04 14.45
CA HIS A 183 6.92 -13.45 13.28
C HIS A 183 7.31 -12.68 12.02
N ASP A 184 7.47 -11.35 12.10
CA ASP A 184 7.94 -10.54 10.97
C ASP A 184 9.31 -10.98 10.46
N LEU A 185 10.21 -11.37 11.36
CA LEU A 185 11.57 -11.76 11.01
C LEU A 185 11.61 -13.17 10.39
N THR A 186 10.91 -14.15 10.97
CA THR A 186 10.96 -15.54 10.51
C THR A 186 10.09 -15.79 9.29
N GLU A 187 8.82 -15.36 9.33
CA GLU A 187 7.83 -15.71 8.30
C GLU A 187 7.90 -14.81 7.07
N TRP A 188 8.38 -13.57 7.23
CA TRP A 188 8.41 -12.58 6.17
C TRP A 188 9.83 -12.22 5.74
N ALA A 189 10.65 -11.66 6.63
CA ALA A 189 11.96 -11.13 6.25
C ALA A 189 12.95 -12.22 5.79
N LEU A 190 13.14 -13.27 6.59
CA LEU A 190 14.06 -14.37 6.30
C LEU A 190 13.53 -15.31 5.21
N ARG A 191 12.21 -15.41 5.06
CA ARG A 191 11.60 -16.15 3.94
C ARG A 191 11.86 -15.48 2.60
N ILE A 192 11.85 -14.14 2.55
CA ILE A 192 12.17 -13.38 1.33
C ILE A 192 13.69 -13.39 1.08
N ASN A 193 14.50 -13.16 2.13
CA ASN A 193 15.95 -13.19 2.04
C ASN A 193 16.57 -13.81 3.31
N GLY A 194 16.89 -15.10 3.22
CA GLY A 194 17.49 -15.87 4.30
C GLY A 194 18.91 -15.45 4.68
N ASP A 195 19.59 -14.68 3.83
CA ASP A 195 20.95 -14.18 4.06
C ASP A 195 20.96 -12.73 4.57
N CYS A 196 19.80 -12.19 4.94
CA CYS A 196 19.71 -10.84 5.46
C CYS A 196 20.28 -10.76 6.89
N LEU A 197 21.52 -10.28 7.01
CA LEU A 197 22.21 -10.06 8.29
C LEU A 197 21.36 -9.26 9.29
N LYS A 198 20.72 -8.18 8.83
CA LYS A 198 19.90 -7.33 9.70
C LYS A 198 18.74 -8.12 10.32
N SER A 199 18.11 -9.03 9.57
CA SER A 199 17.02 -9.86 10.06
C SER A 199 17.51 -10.79 11.18
N TRP A 200 18.63 -11.47 10.97
CA TRP A 200 19.23 -12.36 11.98
C TRP A 200 19.67 -11.62 13.25
N LEU A 201 20.26 -10.43 13.12
CA LEU A 201 20.63 -9.60 14.27
C LEU A 201 19.41 -9.13 15.08
N LEU A 202 18.33 -8.74 14.39
CA LEU A 202 17.08 -8.39 15.06
C LEU A 202 16.45 -9.62 15.73
N LEU A 203 16.54 -10.80 15.12
CA LEU A 203 16.00 -12.04 15.69
C LEU A 203 16.77 -12.45 16.95
N ALA A 204 18.11 -12.35 16.92
CA ALA A 204 18.94 -12.51 18.09
C ALA A 204 18.52 -11.53 19.20
N LYS A 205 18.30 -10.26 18.87
CA LYS A 205 17.82 -9.26 19.84
C LYS A 205 16.47 -9.65 20.45
N VAL A 206 15.51 -10.13 19.64
CA VAL A 206 14.21 -10.58 20.13
C VAL A 206 14.37 -11.76 21.07
N ASN A 207 15.12 -12.80 20.68
CA ASN A 207 15.33 -13.99 21.50
C ASN A 207 16.07 -13.68 22.81
N PHE A 208 17.00 -12.71 22.79
CA PHE A 208 17.67 -12.22 23.99
C PHE A 208 16.69 -11.54 24.96
N LEU A 209 15.81 -10.67 24.45
CA LEU A 209 14.78 -10.01 25.26
C LEU A 209 13.74 -11.00 25.80
N ASP A 210 13.44 -12.04 25.02
CA ASP A 210 12.51 -13.13 25.36
C ASP A 210 13.16 -14.25 26.22
N LYS A 211 14.44 -14.08 26.61
CA LYS A 211 15.21 -15.02 27.44
C LYS A 211 15.33 -16.45 26.86
N LYS A 212 15.27 -16.57 25.53
CA LYS A 212 15.42 -17.84 24.80
C LYS A 212 16.87 -18.05 24.37
N THR A 213 17.67 -18.64 25.26
CA THR A 213 19.14 -18.76 25.09
C THR A 213 19.54 -19.61 23.88
N LYS A 214 18.91 -20.77 23.66
CA LYS A 214 19.22 -21.65 22.52
C LYS A 214 18.96 -20.97 21.18
N GLU A 215 17.80 -20.33 21.04
CA GLU A 215 17.40 -19.65 19.82
C GLU A 215 18.23 -18.39 19.57
N TYR A 216 18.65 -17.70 20.64
CA TYR A 216 19.61 -16.61 20.56
C TYR A 216 20.95 -17.07 19.99
N GLU A 217 21.54 -18.14 20.55
CA GLU A 217 22.81 -18.69 20.08
C GLU A 217 22.73 -19.10 18.60
N ASN A 218 21.65 -19.76 18.21
CA ASN A 218 21.42 -20.13 16.81
C ASN A 218 21.35 -18.88 15.90
N SER A 219 20.58 -17.86 16.30
CA SER A 219 20.44 -16.63 15.50
C SER A 219 21.77 -15.88 15.35
N VAL A 220 22.62 -15.88 16.38
CA VAL A 220 23.95 -15.28 16.35
C VAL A 220 24.91 -16.10 15.48
N PHE A 221 24.84 -17.42 15.56
CA PHE A 221 25.62 -18.32 14.71
C PHE A 221 25.30 -18.06 13.23
N GLU A 222 24.03 -18.06 12.87
CA GLU A 222 23.59 -17.73 11.50
C GLU A 222 24.02 -16.32 11.08
N ALA A 223 23.87 -15.31 11.93
CA ALA A 223 24.36 -13.97 11.60
C ALA A 223 25.87 -13.95 11.27
N LYS A 224 26.69 -14.72 12.01
CA LYS A 224 28.13 -14.82 11.78
C LYS A 224 28.45 -15.56 10.47
N THR A 225 27.81 -16.69 10.20
CA THR A 225 28.05 -17.46 8.96
C THR A 225 27.74 -16.65 7.72
N LYS A 226 26.64 -15.88 7.73
CA LYS A 226 26.24 -15.00 6.62
C LYS A 226 27.13 -13.76 6.45
N THR A 227 27.85 -13.35 7.49
CA THR A 227 28.82 -12.25 7.40
C THR A 227 30.13 -12.70 6.77
N LEU A 228 30.56 -13.94 7.03
CA LEU A 228 31.82 -14.51 6.54
C LEU A 228 31.78 -14.97 5.08
N THR A 229 30.59 -15.05 4.48
CA THR A 229 30.38 -15.55 3.12
C THR A 229 30.30 -14.45 2.05
N LYS A 230 30.60 -13.20 2.40
CA LYS A 230 30.69 -12.04 1.49
C LYS A 230 32.09 -11.47 1.46
#